data_AF-A0A0F9HDB2-F1
#
_entry.id   AF-A0A0F9HDB2-F1
#
_cell.length_a   1.000
_cell.length_b   1.000
_cell.length_c   1.000
_cell.angle_alpha   90.00
_cell.angle_beta   90.00
_cell.angle_gamma   90.00
#
_symmetry.space_group_name_H-M   'P 1'
#
loop_
_entity.id
_entity.type
_entity.pdbx_description
1 polymer ?
#
loop_
_entity_poly.entity_id
_entity_poly.type
_entity_poly.pdbx_seq_one_letter_code
_entity_poly.pdbx_strand_id
1 'polypeptide(L)'
;MPDSNDNKLNVELIPCSLCGNPFLAKKGQIESKDLVCDNCIKLQARKKELLDSVVSSQKEIKSSIKEMENQANISESIKNKEEYLENIKSRSELLTKSIELLKKIEETNDQKYIDEYKNLFDKLKKSIS
;
A
#
# COMPACT_ATOMS: atom_id res chain seq x y z
N MET A 1 19.28 34.17 -38.41
CA MET A 1 18.50 33.02 -37.89
C MET A 1 19.52 31.95 -37.54
N PRO A 2 19.65 31.47 -36.30
CA PRO A 2 20.52 30.35 -36.01
C PRO A 2 19.74 29.05 -36.22
N ASP A 3 20.21 28.23 -37.16
CA ASP A 3 19.81 26.84 -37.36
C ASP A 3 20.26 25.99 -36.15
N SER A 4 19.34 25.69 -35.23
CA SER A 4 19.59 24.75 -34.13
C SER A 4 19.35 23.32 -34.58
N ASN A 5 20.35 22.72 -35.23
CA ASN A 5 20.30 21.35 -35.77
C ASN A 5 20.90 20.29 -34.83
N ASP A 6 21.03 20.56 -33.52
CA ASP A 6 21.74 19.70 -32.55
C ASP A 6 20.85 19.05 -31.47
N ASN A 7 19.59 18.76 -31.77
CA ASN A 7 18.70 18.03 -30.84
C ASN A 7 18.20 16.69 -31.43
N LYS A 8 19.07 15.95 -32.13
CA LYS A 8 18.80 14.52 -32.39
C LYS A 8 18.92 13.77 -31.06
N LEU A 9 17.78 13.50 -30.43
CA LEU A 9 17.68 12.58 -29.29
C LEU A 9 18.26 11.23 -29.73
N ASN A 10 19.48 10.93 -29.30
CA ASN A 10 20.11 9.62 -29.47
C ASN A 10 19.45 8.65 -28.49
N VAL A 11 18.27 8.16 -28.85
CA VAL A 11 17.49 7.18 -28.08
C VAL A 11 17.33 5.89 -28.87
N GLU A 12 17.25 4.77 -28.16
CA GLU A 12 16.98 3.44 -28.70
C GLU A 12 15.80 2.81 -27.97
N LEU A 13 15.03 2.01 -28.70
CA LEU A 13 13.89 1.28 -28.17
C LEU A 13 14.40 -0.03 -27.57
N ILE A 14 14.33 -0.17 -26.24
CA ILE A 14 14.83 -1.34 -25.51
C ILE A 14 13.65 -1.96 -24.74
N PRO A 15 13.51 -3.30 -24.71
CA PRO A 15 12.48 -3.95 -23.90
C PRO A 15 12.75 -3.78 -22.40
N CYS A 16 11.70 -3.49 -21.63
CA CYS A 16 11.76 -3.42 -20.17
C CYS A 16 11.94 -4.81 -19.55
N SER A 17 12.88 -4.98 -18.64
CA SER A 17 13.14 -6.27 -17.96
C SER A 17 11.97 -6.77 -17.08
N LEU A 18 11.07 -5.87 -16.66
CA LEU A 18 9.92 -6.24 -15.82
C LEU A 18 8.63 -6.52 -16.58
N CYS A 19 8.28 -5.69 -17.57
CA CYS A 19 7.01 -5.79 -18.28
C CYS A 19 7.14 -6.22 -19.74
N GLY A 20 8.37 -6.38 -20.25
CA GLY A 20 8.65 -6.72 -21.64
C GLY A 20 8.32 -5.61 -22.66
N ASN A 21 7.61 -4.55 -22.26
CA ASN A 21 7.23 -3.47 -23.15
C ASN A 21 8.45 -2.63 -23.55
N PRO A 22 8.60 -2.30 -24.85
CA PRO A 22 9.67 -1.42 -25.31
C PRO A 22 9.53 0.00 -24.76
N PHE A 23 10.65 0.62 -24.41
CA PHE A 23 10.72 2.02 -23.99
C PHE A 23 11.98 2.70 -24.53
N LEU A 24 11.98 4.04 -24.57
CA LEU A 24 13.11 4.81 -25.09
C LEU A 24 14.19 4.96 -24.01
N ALA A 25 15.39 4.50 -24.29
CA ALA A 25 16.57 4.67 -23.46
C ALA A 25 17.66 5.46 -24.20
N LYS A 26 18.50 6.21 -23.49
CA LYS A 26 19.59 6.97 -24.13
C LYS A 26 20.68 6.01 -24.63
N LYS A 27 21.17 6.22 -25.86
CA LYS A 27 22.31 5.47 -26.41
C LYS A 27 23.51 5.60 -25.46
N GLY A 28 24.07 4.47 -25.03
CA GLY A 28 25.20 4.41 -24.08
C GLY A 28 24.84 4.08 -22.63
N GLN A 29 23.56 4.00 -22.26
CA GLN A 29 23.13 3.47 -20.95
C GLN A 29 23.09 1.93 -20.87
N ILE A 30 23.69 1.23 -21.85
CA ILE A 30 23.60 -0.23 -22.04
C ILE A 30 24.64 -0.99 -21.18
N GLU A 31 25.09 -0.42 -20.07
CA GLU A 31 26.03 -1.12 -19.17
C GLU A 31 25.31 -2.03 -18.16
N SER A 32 23.99 -1.91 -18.01
CA SER A 32 23.19 -2.70 -17.06
C SER A 32 22.14 -3.52 -17.78
N LYS A 33 22.14 -4.85 -17.58
CA LYS A 33 21.17 -5.80 -18.19
C LYS A 33 19.73 -5.62 -17.69
N ASP A 34 19.50 -4.82 -16.66
CA ASP A 34 18.20 -4.65 -15.99
C ASP A 34 17.63 -3.24 -16.21
N LEU A 35 17.37 -2.90 -17.47
CA LEU A 35 16.74 -1.64 -17.83
C LEU A 35 15.23 -1.73 -17.59
N VAL A 36 14.75 -0.93 -16.63
CA VAL A 36 13.34 -0.86 -16.22
C VAL A 36 12.73 0.44 -16.71
N CYS A 37 11.53 0.37 -17.32
CA CYS A 37 10.84 1.57 -17.80
C CYS A 37 10.29 2.41 -16.65
N ASP A 38 10.14 3.73 -16.88
CA ASP A 38 9.61 4.69 -15.91
C ASP A 38 8.26 4.28 -15.31
N ASN A 39 7.40 3.63 -16.11
CA ASN A 39 6.09 3.17 -15.63
C ASN A 39 6.24 2.08 -14.56
N CYS A 40 7.15 1.12 -14.76
CA CYS A 40 7.40 0.08 -13.77
C CYS A 40 8.04 0.66 -12.49
N ILE A 41 8.94 1.63 -12.62
CA ILE A 41 9.52 2.35 -11.47
C ILE A 41 8.43 3.07 -10.67
N LYS A 42 7.56 3.83 -11.37
CA LYS A 42 6.43 4.53 -10.74
C LYS A 42 5.45 3.56 -10.07
N LEU A 43 5.15 2.42 -10.70
CA LEU A 43 4.28 1.40 -10.13
C LEU A 43 4.88 0.79 -8.86
N GLN A 44 6.18 0.50 -8.84
CA GLN A 44 6.86 0.00 -7.64
C GLN A 44 6.85 1.04 -6.50
N ALA A 45 7.12 2.31 -6.81
CA ALA A 45 7.04 3.40 -5.83
C ALA A 45 5.63 3.50 -5.23
N ARG A 46 4.59 3.51 -6.07
CA ARG A 46 3.20 3.53 -5.62
C ARG A 46 2.84 2.31 -4.76
N LYS A 47 3.33 1.13 -5.14
CA LYS A 47 3.12 -0.11 -4.35
C LYS A 47 3.74 0.03 -2.97
N LYS A 48 4.94 0.60 -2.86
CA LYS A 48 5.61 0.84 -1.59
C LYS A 48 4.84 1.82 -0.70
N GLU A 49 4.42 2.96 -1.25
CA GLU A 49 3.61 3.94 -0.51
C GLU A 49 2.31 3.34 0.03
N LEU A 50 1.64 2.52 -0.78
CA LEU A 50 0.44 1.82 -0.36
C LEU A 50 0.72 0.83 0.79
N LEU A 51 1.81 0.07 0.71
CA LEU A 51 2.21 -0.85 1.78
C LEU A 51 2.55 -0.11 3.06
N ASP A 52 3.31 0.98 2.99
CA ASP A 52 3.67 1.79 4.15
C ASP A 52 2.43 2.38 4.82
N SER A 53 1.47 2.87 4.03
CA SER A 53 0.19 3.40 4.54
C SER A 53 -0.69 2.32 5.18
N VAL A 54 -0.65 1.09 4.67
CA VAL A 54 -1.34 -0.06 5.30
C VAL A 54 -0.72 -0.37 6.65
N VAL A 55 0.59 -0.47 6.70
CA VAL A 55 1.33 -0.80 7.92
C VAL A 55 1.10 0.27 8.99
N SER A 56 1.08 1.55 8.61
CA SER A 56 0.82 2.64 9.56
C SER A 56 -0.59 2.55 10.16
N SER A 57 -1.63 2.36 9.35
CA SER A 57 -3.01 2.25 9.86
C SER A 57 -3.21 1.02 10.75
N GLN A 58 -2.59 -0.13 10.42
CA GLN A 58 -2.64 -1.30 11.29
C GLN A 58 -1.93 -1.05 12.63
N LYS A 59 -0.82 -0.32 12.63
CA LYS A 59 -0.08 0.04 13.85
C LYS A 59 -0.90 0.99 14.72
N GLU A 60 -1.55 1.98 14.13
CA GLU A 60 -2.43 2.93 14.85
C GLU A 60 -3.61 2.21 15.52
N ILE A 61 -4.26 1.27 14.83
CA ILE A 61 -5.36 0.50 15.43
C ILE A 61 -4.87 -0.38 16.57
N LYS A 62 -3.70 -1.02 16.44
CA LYS A 62 -3.10 -1.79 17.54
C LYS A 62 -2.80 -0.90 18.75
N SER A 63 -2.24 0.29 18.53
CA SER A 63 -2.00 1.25 19.61
C SER A 63 -3.31 1.67 20.27
N SER A 64 -4.35 1.95 19.48
CA SER A 64 -5.63 2.40 20.02
C SER A 64 -6.39 1.28 20.76
N ILE A 65 -6.26 0.02 20.34
CA ILE A 65 -6.73 -1.14 21.13
C ILE A 65 -6.03 -1.15 22.49
N LYS A 66 -4.71 -1.03 22.52
CA LYS A 66 -3.92 -1.02 23.77
C LYS A 66 -4.31 0.12 24.70
N GLU A 67 -4.58 1.31 24.15
CA GLU A 67 -5.09 2.44 24.92
C GLU A 67 -6.46 2.15 25.54
N MET A 68 -7.40 1.61 24.76
CA MET A 68 -8.73 1.23 25.26
C MET A 68 -8.66 0.12 26.31
N GLU A 69 -7.75 -0.85 26.17
CA GLU A 69 -7.52 -1.89 27.18
C GLU A 69 -7.06 -1.27 28.51
N ASN A 70 -6.13 -0.31 28.45
CA ASN A 70 -5.70 0.42 29.65
C ASN A 70 -6.86 1.20 30.28
N GLN A 71 -7.65 1.89 29.46
CA GLN A 71 -8.81 2.66 29.95
C GLN A 71 -9.87 1.75 30.58
N ALA A 72 -10.16 0.60 29.96
CA ALA A 72 -11.08 -0.40 30.50
C ALA A 72 -10.59 -0.96 31.86
N ASN A 73 -9.28 -1.16 32.01
CA ASN A 73 -8.70 -1.66 33.25
C ASN A 73 -8.79 -0.65 34.40
N ILE A 74 -8.57 0.63 34.12
CA ILE A 74 -8.56 1.69 35.14
C ILE A 74 -9.98 2.22 35.42
N SER A 75 -10.93 2.06 34.50
CA SER A 75 -12.29 2.55 34.69
C SER A 75 -12.95 1.89 35.91
N GLU A 76 -13.67 2.66 36.72
CA GLU A 76 -14.51 2.13 37.81
C GLU A 76 -15.95 1.88 37.35
N SER A 77 -16.38 2.54 36.27
CA SER A 77 -17.73 2.43 35.70
C SER A 77 -17.85 1.17 34.83
N ILE A 78 -18.77 0.27 35.19
CA ILE A 78 -19.06 -0.94 34.42
C ILE A 78 -19.49 -0.58 32.98
N LYS A 79 -20.35 0.42 32.82
CA LYS A 79 -20.83 0.88 31.51
C LYS A 79 -19.70 1.35 30.60
N ASN A 80 -18.72 2.06 31.16
CA ASN A 80 -17.59 2.55 30.37
C ASN A 80 -16.65 1.39 29.99
N LYS A 81 -16.49 0.38 30.85
CA LYS A 81 -15.75 -0.84 30.50
C LYS A 81 -16.40 -1.57 29.34
N GLU A 82 -17.72 -1.74 29.37
CA GLU A 82 -18.47 -2.40 28.29
C GLU A 82 -18.26 -1.67 26.96
N GLU A 83 -18.35 -0.34 26.96
CA GLU A 83 -18.11 0.48 25.77
C GLU A 83 -16.68 0.32 25.22
N TYR A 84 -15.66 0.34 26.09
CA TYR A 84 -14.28 0.08 25.66
C TYR A 84 -14.10 -1.32 25.09
N LEU A 85 -14.69 -2.34 25.72
CA LEU A 85 -14.60 -3.73 25.25
C LEU A 85 -15.30 -3.93 23.90
N GLU A 86 -16.46 -3.31 23.68
CA GLU A 86 -17.13 -3.33 22.38
C GLU A 86 -16.28 -2.67 21.28
N ASN A 87 -15.67 -1.52 21.59
CA ASN A 87 -14.78 -0.83 20.66
C ASN A 87 -13.50 -1.63 20.36
N ILE A 88 -12.90 -2.28 21.37
CA ILE A 88 -11.77 -3.21 21.21
C ILE A 88 -12.16 -4.37 20.29
N LYS A 89 -13.33 -4.97 20.52
CA LYS A 89 -13.83 -6.09 19.71
C LYS A 89 -14.01 -5.68 18.25
N SER A 90 -14.69 -4.56 18.00
CA SER A 90 -14.91 -4.01 16.66
C SER A 90 -13.59 -3.78 15.90
N ARG A 91 -12.60 -3.15 16.55
CA ARG A 91 -11.29 -2.90 15.94
C ARG A 91 -10.48 -4.18 15.71
N SER A 92 -10.60 -5.15 16.61
CA SER A 92 -9.95 -6.46 16.47
C SER A 92 -10.54 -7.26 15.30
N GLU A 93 -11.86 -7.25 15.13
CA GLU A 93 -12.53 -7.89 13.99
C GLU A 93 -12.10 -7.29 12.65
N LEU A 94 -11.93 -5.97 12.59
CA LEU A 94 -11.43 -5.27 11.40
C LEU A 94 -10.00 -5.70 11.04
N LEU A 95 -9.11 -5.82 12.04
CA LEU A 95 -7.75 -6.33 11.83
C LEU A 95 -7.74 -7.79 11.36
N THR A 96 -8.56 -8.65 11.96
CA THR A 96 -8.67 -10.07 11.55
C THR A 96 -9.13 -10.19 10.10
N LYS A 97 -10.19 -9.46 9.71
CA LYS A 97 -10.67 -9.43 8.33
C LYS A 97 -9.62 -8.90 7.35
N SER A 98 -8.84 -7.90 7.76
CA SER A 98 -7.70 -7.39 6.97
C SER A 98 -6.69 -8.50 6.67
N ILE A 99 -6.35 -9.34 7.65
CA ILE A 99 -5.38 -10.43 7.48
C ILE A 99 -5.95 -11.53 6.59
N GLU A 100 -7.21 -11.90 6.76
CA GLU A 100 -7.88 -12.91 5.93
C GLU A 100 -7.94 -12.50 4.46
N LEU A 101 -8.27 -11.24 4.17
CA LEU A 101 -8.30 -10.73 2.80
C LEU A 101 -6.90 -10.73 2.17
N LEU A 102 -5.86 -10.36 2.91
CA LEU A 102 -4.48 -10.43 2.42
C LEU A 102 -4.06 -11.86 2.05
N LYS A 103 -4.40 -12.84 2.90
CA LYS A 103 -4.14 -14.26 2.61
C LYS A 103 -4.86 -14.71 1.34
N LYS A 104 -6.14 -14.35 1.18
CA LYS A 104 -6.91 -14.67 -0.02
C LYS A 104 -6.36 -14.01 -1.28
N ILE A 105 -5.87 -12.77 -1.19
CA ILE A 105 -5.22 -12.07 -2.31
C ILE A 105 -3.94 -12.80 -2.71
N GLU A 106 -3.13 -13.24 -1.74
CA GLU A 106 -1.90 -14.00 -2.00
C GLU A 106 -2.19 -15.36 -2.66
N GLU A 107 -3.23 -16.06 -2.20
CA GLU A 107 -3.62 -17.37 -2.72
C GLU A 107 -4.26 -17.32 -4.12
N THR A 108 -5.11 -16.32 -4.38
CA THR A 108 -5.98 -16.32 -5.56
C THR A 108 -5.64 -15.25 -6.59
N ASN A 109 -4.97 -14.17 -6.16
CA ASN A 109 -4.77 -12.95 -6.94
C ASN A 109 -6.08 -12.40 -7.58
N ASP A 110 -7.23 -12.69 -6.96
CA ASP A 110 -8.54 -12.28 -7.46
C ASP A 110 -8.80 -10.80 -7.16
N GLN A 111 -9.19 -10.06 -8.20
CA GLN A 111 -9.50 -8.63 -8.12
C GLN A 111 -10.60 -8.33 -7.09
N LYS A 112 -11.55 -9.25 -6.89
CA LYS A 112 -12.62 -9.09 -5.90
C LYS A 112 -12.07 -8.91 -4.49
N TYR A 113 -11.13 -9.75 -4.05
CA TYR A 113 -10.57 -9.65 -2.70
C TYR A 113 -9.67 -8.43 -2.55
N ILE A 114 -9.01 -8.00 -3.63
CA ILE A 114 -8.24 -6.76 -3.67
C ILE A 114 -9.16 -5.56 -3.43
N ASP A 115 -10.33 -5.53 -4.06
CA ASP A 115 -11.28 -4.43 -3.91
C ASP A 115 -11.99 -4.45 -2.54
N GLU A 116 -12.32 -5.63 -2.02
CA GLU A 116 -12.79 -5.79 -0.63
C GLU A 116 -11.75 -5.29 0.38
N TYR A 117 -10.47 -5.58 0.15
CA TYR A 117 -9.37 -5.12 1.00
C TYR A 117 -9.22 -3.59 0.97
N LYS A 118 -9.30 -2.95 -0.21
CA LYS A 118 -9.27 -1.49 -0.32
C LYS A 118 -10.41 -0.83 0.46
N ASN A 119 -11.63 -1.36 0.31
CA ASN A 119 -12.79 -0.85 1.04
C ASN A 119 -12.63 -1.02 2.55
N LEU A 120 -12.07 -2.14 3.00
CA LEU A 120 -11.78 -2.36 4.41
C LEU A 120 -10.69 -1.42 4.90
N PHE A 121 -9.65 -1.18 4.11
CA PHE A 121 -8.58 -0.24 4.42
C PHE A 121 -9.08 1.21 4.58
N ASP A 122 -10.00 1.65 3.74
CA ASP A 122 -10.63 2.97 3.90
C ASP A 122 -11.45 3.06 5.18
N LYS A 123 -12.10 1.97 5.60
CA LYS A 123 -12.78 1.90 6.91
C LYS A 123 -11.79 1.94 8.07
N LEU A 124 -10.66 1.23 7.97
CA LEU A 124 -9.58 1.28 8.97
C LEU A 124 -9.12 2.73 9.15
N LYS A 125 -8.82 3.44 8.06
CA LYS A 125 -8.45 4.86 8.09
C LYS A 125 -9.49 5.75 8.76
N LYS A 126 -10.77 5.57 8.42
CA LYS A 126 -11.87 6.36 9.02
C LYS A 126 -12.10 6.06 10.49
N SER A 127 -11.83 4.84 10.97
CA SER A 127 -11.98 4.47 12.38
C SER A 127 -10.92 5.07 13.32
N ILE A 128 -9.90 5.70 12.73
CA ILE A 128 -8.77 6.35 13.40
C ILE A 128 -8.93 7.88 13.40
N SER A 129 -9.66 8.45 12.42
CA SER A 129 -9.99 9.88 12.35
C SER A 129 -11.16 10.26 13.26
#